data_AF-H0SLZ9-F1
#
_entry.id   AF-H0SLZ9-F1
#
_cell.length_a   1.000
_cell.length_b   1.000
_cell.length_c   1.000
_cell.angle_alpha   90.00
_cell.angle_beta   90.00
_cell.angle_gamma   90.00
#
_symmetry.space_group_name_H-M   'P 1'
#
loop_
_entity.id
_entity.type
_entity.pdbx_description
1 polymer ?
#
loop_
_entity_poly.entity_id
_entity_poly.type
_entity_poly.pdbx_seq_one_letter_code
_entity_poly.pdbx_strand_id
1 'polypeptide(L)'
;MDTEFETVLPVYIVGDSHSLPYKNMVFREKWTGAFVMAHTKYIPGITAKDFYNPATGEFHPDFIAFLEYEGLVRNGRATHLSMDEVDFSIAKAVGQAVRPPLIMLTIGEIDVRGPIMQLLKDSHDFVPPFPTTLPVLDKPLVPWDLIDEAIEARLRPFAAGLEHLVRAGFKRVYVQSIVPPSRQEARVKELQSYECPVTVRTKLVQAYNWKLGAKVRSLNLVMVDRWNDLTADGLLRPEFDFDGVHVPPKGARLLLEGLIDDAIDSRGLVANHPRYELYYQMACGLNPFQAAKSNAT
;
A
#
# COMPACT_ATOMS: atom_id res chain seq x y z
N MET A 1 37.55 14.59 -5.59
CA MET A 1 36.09 14.77 -5.47
C MET A 1 35.55 13.42 -5.09
N ASP A 2 35.36 13.21 -3.79
CA ASP A 2 34.69 12.01 -3.30
C ASP A 2 33.25 12.07 -3.80
N THR A 3 32.94 11.25 -4.79
CA THR A 3 31.57 10.92 -5.13
C THR A 3 31.05 10.06 -3.99
N GLU A 4 30.67 10.68 -2.87
CA GLU A 4 29.74 10.05 -1.95
C GLU A 4 28.53 9.65 -2.80
N PHE A 5 28.33 8.35 -3.00
CA PHE A 5 27.11 7.83 -3.59
C PHE A 5 25.97 8.33 -2.70
N GLU A 6 25.24 9.36 -3.16
CA GLU A 6 24.07 9.86 -2.46
C GLU A 6 23.16 8.67 -2.17
N THR A 7 22.93 8.40 -0.89
CA THR A 7 22.15 7.24 -0.47
C THR A 7 20.70 7.45 -0.91
N VAL A 8 20.24 6.62 -1.83
CA VAL A 8 18.85 6.61 -2.29
C VAL A 8 18.03 5.72 -1.36
N LEU A 9 16.89 6.21 -0.88
CA LEU A 9 15.90 5.45 -0.14
C LEU A 9 14.94 4.76 -1.13
N PRO A 10 15.00 3.43 -1.27
CA PRO A 10 14.04 2.71 -2.11
C PRO A 10 12.69 2.61 -1.39
N VAL A 11 11.61 2.88 -2.14
CA VAL A 11 10.23 2.56 -1.75
C VAL A 11 9.63 1.65 -2.81
N TYR A 12 9.20 0.47 -2.39
CA TYR A 12 8.64 -0.56 -3.26
C TYR A 12 7.13 -0.37 -3.34
N ILE A 13 6.58 -0.19 -4.53
CA ILE A 13 5.17 0.12 -4.75
C ILE A 13 4.59 -0.94 -5.67
N VAL A 14 3.56 -1.64 -5.21
CA VAL A 14 2.97 -2.74 -5.99
C VAL A 14 1.46 -2.78 -5.85
N GLY A 15 0.79 -3.04 -6.97
CA GLY A 15 -0.66 -3.15 -7.00
C GLY A 15 -1.20 -3.01 -8.41
N ASP A 16 -2.44 -2.57 -8.52
CA ASP A 16 -3.13 -2.36 -9.78
C ASP A 16 -2.64 -1.10 -10.52
N SER A 17 -3.45 -0.57 -11.45
CA SER A 17 -3.09 0.59 -12.25
C SER A 17 -2.84 1.86 -11.41
N HIS A 18 -3.29 1.92 -10.16
CA HIS A 18 -2.98 3.01 -9.23
C HIS A 18 -1.51 3.02 -8.78
N SER A 19 -0.73 1.97 -9.07
CA SER A 19 0.72 1.97 -8.92
C SER A 19 1.43 2.71 -10.06
N LEU A 20 0.82 2.84 -11.25
CA LEU A 20 1.47 3.42 -12.43
C LEU A 20 1.95 4.86 -12.27
N PRO A 21 1.24 5.77 -11.57
CA PRO A 21 1.69 7.15 -11.35
C PRO A 21 3.04 7.27 -10.63
N TYR A 22 3.49 6.21 -9.94
CA TYR A 22 4.77 6.18 -9.24
C TYR A 22 5.95 5.72 -10.09
N LYS A 23 5.70 5.20 -11.29
CA LYS A 23 6.74 4.63 -12.15
C LYS A 23 7.82 5.67 -12.45
N ASN A 24 9.08 5.30 -12.18
CA ASN A 24 10.27 6.14 -12.35
C ASN A 24 10.26 7.43 -11.51
N MET A 25 9.47 7.49 -10.42
CA MET A 25 9.46 8.65 -9.55
C MET A 25 10.74 8.71 -8.72
N VAL A 26 11.46 9.83 -8.85
CA VAL A 26 12.65 10.17 -8.04
C VAL A 26 12.48 11.59 -7.55
N PHE A 27 12.64 11.81 -6.24
CA PHE A 27 12.56 13.13 -5.64
C PHE A 27 13.39 13.21 -4.36
N ARG A 28 13.72 14.43 -3.91
CA ARG A 28 14.34 14.64 -2.60
C ARG A 28 13.24 14.78 -1.54
N GLU A 29 13.35 14.02 -0.46
CA GLU A 29 12.46 14.18 0.68
C GLU A 29 12.89 15.36 1.57
N LYS A 30 11.93 15.93 2.32
CA LYS A 30 12.09 17.23 2.99
C LYS A 30 12.85 17.19 4.32
N TRP A 31 13.01 16.01 4.93
CA TRP A 31 13.50 15.86 6.30
C TRP A 31 15.01 15.67 6.38
N THR A 32 15.59 14.89 5.47
CA THR A 32 17.03 14.61 5.40
C THR A 32 17.67 15.09 4.09
N GLY A 33 16.86 15.48 3.10
CA GLY A 33 17.33 15.86 1.77
C GLY A 33 17.76 14.66 0.91
N ALA A 34 17.53 13.43 1.40
CA ALA A 34 17.88 12.20 0.71
C ALA A 34 17.00 11.99 -0.52
N PHE A 35 17.56 11.32 -1.53
CA PHE A 35 16.77 10.90 -2.67
C PHE A 35 15.87 9.72 -2.30
N VAL A 36 14.62 9.77 -2.74
CA VAL A 36 13.67 8.66 -2.70
C VAL A 36 13.47 8.17 -4.12
N MET A 37 13.50 6.86 -4.31
CA MET A 37 13.23 6.21 -5.60
C MET A 37 12.09 5.19 -5.46
N ALA A 38 11.09 5.31 -6.32
CA ALA A 38 9.97 4.38 -6.37
C ALA A 38 10.27 3.18 -7.30
N HIS A 39 10.31 1.98 -6.71
CA HIS A 39 10.39 0.71 -7.42
C HIS A 39 8.97 0.18 -7.63
N THR A 40 8.43 0.39 -8.83
CA THR A 40 7.00 0.19 -9.10
C THR A 40 6.72 -1.08 -9.88
N LYS A 41 5.83 -1.94 -9.36
CA LYS A 41 5.26 -3.09 -10.06
C LYS A 41 3.76 -2.92 -10.24
N TYR A 42 3.34 -2.77 -11.48
CA TYR A 42 1.96 -2.93 -11.88
C TYR A 42 1.64 -4.41 -12.10
N ILE A 43 0.58 -4.90 -11.46
CA ILE A 43 0.00 -6.22 -11.67
C ILE A 43 -1.39 -6.03 -12.31
N PRO A 44 -1.55 -6.33 -13.61
CA PRO A 44 -2.79 -6.08 -14.32
C PRO A 44 -3.98 -6.80 -13.69
N GLY A 45 -5.02 -6.03 -13.35
CA GLY A 45 -6.29 -6.56 -12.84
C GLY A 45 -6.25 -7.15 -11.43
N ILE A 46 -5.13 -7.02 -10.70
CA ILE A 46 -5.11 -7.44 -9.29
C ILE A 46 -6.15 -6.64 -8.50
N THR A 47 -6.91 -7.33 -7.67
CA THR A 47 -7.84 -6.72 -6.73
C THR A 47 -7.46 -7.10 -5.30
N ALA A 48 -8.00 -6.40 -4.30
CA ALA A 48 -7.84 -6.77 -2.90
C ALA A 48 -8.24 -8.24 -2.65
N LYS A 49 -9.26 -8.72 -3.36
CA LYS A 49 -9.73 -10.11 -3.27
C LYS A 49 -8.69 -11.13 -3.78
N ASP A 50 -7.97 -10.78 -4.85
CA ASP A 50 -7.08 -11.69 -5.56
C ASP A 50 -5.63 -11.63 -5.03
N PHE A 51 -5.36 -10.71 -4.10
CA PHE A 51 -4.03 -10.51 -3.51
C PHE A 51 -3.50 -11.74 -2.77
N TYR A 52 -4.37 -12.44 -2.05
CA TYR A 52 -4.04 -13.60 -1.24
C TYR A 52 -5.21 -14.59 -1.26
N ASN A 53 -4.92 -15.88 -1.37
CA ASN A 53 -5.92 -16.94 -1.32
C ASN A 53 -5.87 -17.66 0.04
N PRO A 54 -6.82 -17.41 0.96
CA PRO A 54 -6.84 -18.07 2.26
C PRO A 54 -7.04 -19.59 2.19
N ALA A 55 -7.58 -20.12 1.09
CA ALA A 55 -7.81 -21.56 0.94
C ALA A 55 -6.53 -22.32 0.58
N THR A 56 -5.63 -21.73 -0.21
CA THR A 56 -4.34 -22.35 -0.59
C THR A 56 -3.17 -21.82 0.25
N GLY A 57 -3.34 -20.68 0.91
CA GLY A 57 -2.28 -20.03 1.68
C GLY A 57 -1.31 -19.23 0.83
N GLU A 58 -1.64 -18.96 -0.44
CA GLU A 58 -0.73 -18.39 -1.44
C GLU A 58 -1.07 -16.94 -1.77
N PHE A 59 -0.03 -16.13 -2.00
CA PHE A 59 -0.18 -14.80 -2.57
C PHE A 59 -0.32 -14.86 -4.10
N HIS A 60 -0.78 -13.75 -4.70
CA HIS A 60 -0.73 -13.59 -6.15
C HIS A 60 0.69 -13.83 -6.69
N PRO A 61 0.90 -14.67 -7.73
CA PRO A 61 2.24 -15.05 -8.20
C PRO A 61 3.13 -13.86 -8.58
N ASP A 62 2.58 -12.86 -9.28
CA ASP A 62 3.34 -11.67 -9.67
C ASP A 62 3.79 -10.81 -8.49
N PHE A 63 3.09 -10.87 -7.35
CA PHE A 63 3.51 -10.17 -6.14
C PHE A 63 4.72 -10.87 -5.52
N ILE A 64 4.71 -12.21 -5.43
CA ILE A 64 5.88 -12.97 -4.96
C ILE A 64 7.07 -12.79 -5.90
N ALA A 65 6.86 -12.92 -7.22
CA ALA A 65 7.91 -12.71 -8.21
C ALA A 65 8.52 -11.30 -8.11
N PHE A 66 7.71 -10.28 -7.78
CA PHE A 66 8.21 -8.93 -7.51
C PHE A 66 9.09 -8.88 -6.25
N LEU A 67 8.65 -9.46 -5.14
CA LEU A 67 9.45 -9.51 -3.91
C LEU A 67 10.79 -10.24 -4.12
N GLU A 68 10.79 -11.31 -4.92
CA GLU A 68 12.00 -12.06 -5.27
C GLU A 68 12.92 -11.26 -6.19
N TYR A 69 12.35 -10.62 -7.23
CA TYR A 69 13.10 -9.79 -8.19
C TYR A 69 13.80 -8.61 -7.50
N GLU A 70 13.11 -7.92 -6.60
CA GLU A 70 13.68 -6.82 -5.82
C GLU A 70 14.60 -7.30 -4.68
N GLY A 71 14.76 -8.62 -4.52
CA GLY A 71 15.59 -9.26 -3.50
C GLY A 71 15.08 -9.05 -2.08
N LEU A 72 13.79 -8.80 -1.90
CA LEU A 72 13.12 -8.69 -0.60
C LEU A 72 12.79 -10.07 -0.02
N VAL A 73 12.63 -11.07 -0.88
CA VAL A 73 12.43 -12.48 -0.52
C VAL A 73 13.46 -13.33 -1.24
N ARG A 74 14.02 -14.33 -0.53
CA ARG A 74 14.91 -15.35 -1.08
C ARG A 74 14.66 -16.66 -0.36
N ASN A 75 14.51 -17.77 -1.11
CA ASN A 75 14.23 -19.10 -0.55
C ASN A 75 13.02 -19.10 0.41
N GLY A 76 11.97 -18.34 0.08
CA GLY A 76 10.76 -18.21 0.90
C GLY A 76 10.92 -17.43 2.20
N ARG A 77 12.03 -16.70 2.40
CA ARG A 77 12.30 -15.91 3.61
C ARG A 77 12.57 -14.45 3.29
N ALA A 78 12.18 -13.57 4.19
CA ALA A 78 12.46 -12.14 4.08
C ALA A 78 13.97 -11.88 4.24
N THR A 79 14.59 -11.26 3.24
CA THR A 79 16.05 -11.09 3.17
C THR A 79 16.57 -10.10 4.22
N HIS A 80 15.77 -9.14 4.68
CA HIS A 80 16.16 -8.21 5.75
C HIS A 80 16.29 -8.88 7.13
N LEU A 81 15.75 -10.09 7.29
CA LEU A 81 15.92 -10.93 8.48
C LEU A 81 17.05 -11.96 8.33
N SER A 82 17.60 -12.11 7.13
CA SER A 82 18.64 -13.09 6.88
C SER A 82 19.93 -12.75 7.63
N MET A 83 20.55 -13.79 8.18
CA MET A 83 21.86 -13.77 8.84
C MET A 83 22.92 -14.42 7.94
N ASP A 84 22.60 -14.73 6.68
CA ASP A 84 23.55 -15.30 5.72
C ASP A 84 24.54 -14.21 5.24
N GLU A 85 25.83 -14.56 5.20
CA GLU A 85 26.91 -13.69 4.73
C GLU A 85 26.72 -13.28 3.26
N VAL A 86 26.18 -14.17 2.44
CA VAL A 86 25.90 -13.91 1.02
C VAL A 86 24.79 -12.87 0.89
N ASP A 87 23.71 -13.00 1.66
CA ASP A 87 22.60 -12.06 1.67
C ASP A 87 23.05 -10.67 2.13
N PHE A 88 23.93 -10.63 3.15
CA PHE A 88 24.51 -9.38 3.64
C PHE A 88 25.42 -8.71 2.60
N SER A 89 26.29 -9.50 1.96
CA SER A 89 27.22 -9.01 0.94
C SER A 89 26.47 -8.46 -0.27
N ILE A 90 25.42 -9.15 -0.72
CA ILE A 90 24.53 -8.67 -1.78
C ILE A 90 23.86 -7.37 -1.33
N ALA A 91 23.25 -7.34 -0.14
CA ALA A 91 22.52 -6.16 0.31
C ALA A 91 23.40 -4.90 0.35
N LYS A 92 24.65 -5.05 0.81
CA LYS A 92 25.64 -3.97 0.82
C LYS A 92 26.07 -3.58 -0.60
N ALA A 93 26.29 -4.54 -1.50
CA ALA A 93 26.74 -4.28 -2.86
C ALA A 93 25.69 -3.56 -3.71
N VAL A 94 24.41 -3.86 -3.53
CA VAL A 94 23.31 -3.28 -4.33
C VAL A 94 22.55 -2.17 -3.59
N GLY A 95 22.98 -1.77 -2.39
CA GLY A 95 22.30 -0.74 -1.59
C GLY A 95 20.89 -1.14 -1.14
N GLN A 96 20.59 -2.43 -1.04
CA GLN A 96 19.29 -2.92 -0.57
C GLN A 96 19.08 -2.61 0.91
N ALA A 97 17.81 -2.46 1.30
CA ALA A 97 17.44 -2.18 2.67
C ALA A 97 17.89 -3.31 3.61
N VAL A 98 18.84 -3.01 4.50
CA VAL A 98 19.23 -3.92 5.61
C VAL A 98 18.26 -3.86 6.80
N ARG A 99 17.26 -2.99 6.71
CA ARG A 99 16.12 -2.83 7.62
C ARG A 99 14.85 -3.30 6.91
N PRO A 100 13.73 -3.53 7.63
CA PRO A 100 12.45 -3.79 6.98
C PRO A 100 12.20 -2.78 5.84
N PRO A 101 11.94 -3.25 4.60
CA PRO A 101 11.78 -2.41 3.44
C PRO A 101 10.49 -1.58 3.52
N LEU A 102 10.49 -0.40 2.91
CA LEU A 102 9.27 0.39 2.72
C LEU A 102 8.49 -0.20 1.55
N ILE A 103 7.35 -0.83 1.84
CA ILE A 103 6.47 -1.39 0.81
C ILE A 103 5.13 -0.68 0.88
N MET A 104 4.65 -0.11 -0.23
CA MET A 104 3.30 0.41 -0.38
C MET A 104 2.48 -0.48 -1.30
N LEU A 105 1.38 -1.01 -0.77
CA LEU A 105 0.40 -1.74 -1.55
C LEU A 105 -0.68 -0.78 -2.03
N THR A 106 -0.97 -0.79 -3.32
CA THR A 106 -2.08 -0.02 -3.90
C THR A 106 -3.22 -0.95 -4.26
N ILE A 107 -4.39 -0.69 -3.69
CA ILE A 107 -5.66 -1.22 -4.20
C ILE A 107 -6.44 -0.04 -4.76
N GLY A 108 -7.03 -0.22 -5.93
CA GLY A 108 -7.60 0.86 -6.70
C GLY A 108 -9.12 0.86 -6.74
N GLU A 109 -9.64 1.77 -7.55
CA GLU A 109 -11.07 1.93 -7.74
C GLU A 109 -11.75 0.66 -8.31
N ILE A 110 -10.99 -0.23 -8.95
CA ILE A 110 -11.51 -1.51 -9.49
C ILE A 110 -12.15 -2.39 -8.42
N ASP A 111 -11.65 -2.35 -7.18
CA ASP A 111 -12.22 -3.07 -6.03
C ASP A 111 -13.60 -2.55 -5.63
N VAL A 112 -13.92 -1.32 -6.04
CA VAL A 112 -15.19 -0.63 -5.75
C VAL A 112 -16.13 -0.73 -6.96
N ARG A 113 -15.63 -0.42 -8.16
CA ARG A 113 -16.39 -0.24 -9.41
C ARG A 113 -17.21 -1.44 -9.85
N GLY A 114 -16.60 -2.61 -9.83
CA GLY A 114 -17.24 -3.83 -10.31
C GLY A 114 -18.26 -4.37 -9.30
N PRO A 115 -17.79 -4.90 -8.17
CA PRO A 115 -18.64 -5.68 -7.25
C PRO A 115 -19.65 -4.86 -6.47
N ILE A 116 -19.32 -3.62 -6.09
CA ILE A 116 -20.10 -2.87 -5.09
C ILE A 116 -20.88 -1.75 -5.76
N MET A 117 -20.25 -1.00 -6.68
CA MET A 117 -20.92 0.11 -7.37
C MET A 117 -22.07 -0.37 -8.27
N GLN A 118 -22.07 -1.63 -8.72
CA GLN A 118 -23.22 -2.23 -9.41
C GLN A 118 -24.47 -2.34 -8.53
N LEU A 119 -24.35 -2.43 -7.20
CA LEU A 119 -25.49 -2.37 -6.29
C LEU A 119 -26.13 -0.97 -6.29
N LEU A 120 -25.34 0.04 -6.67
CA LEU A 120 -25.72 1.45 -6.71
C LEU A 120 -26.03 1.94 -8.13
N LYS A 121 -26.11 1.03 -9.11
CA LYS A 121 -26.40 1.36 -10.50
C LYS A 121 -27.79 2.01 -10.64
N ASP A 122 -27.95 2.78 -11.71
CA ASP A 122 -29.25 3.25 -12.19
C ASP A 122 -30.10 3.96 -11.13
N SER A 123 -29.45 4.75 -10.25
CA SER A 123 -30.08 5.64 -9.27
C SER A 123 -30.44 5.05 -7.91
N HIS A 124 -29.58 4.25 -7.31
CA HIS A 124 -29.64 4.02 -5.87
C HIS A 124 -28.62 4.89 -5.11
N ASP A 125 -28.89 5.11 -3.84
CA ASP A 125 -27.96 5.74 -2.91
C ASP A 125 -27.88 4.91 -1.61
N PHE A 126 -27.07 5.31 -0.65
CA PHE A 126 -26.99 4.70 0.68
C PHE A 126 -26.56 5.75 1.72
N VAL A 127 -26.75 5.38 2.99
CA VAL A 127 -26.29 6.16 4.15
C VAL A 127 -25.06 5.47 4.74
N PRO A 128 -23.88 6.09 4.70
CA PRO A 128 -22.68 5.49 5.30
C PRO A 128 -22.78 5.44 6.84
N PRO A 129 -22.05 4.52 7.51
CA PRO A 129 -22.08 4.37 8.96
C PRO A 129 -21.21 5.42 9.69
N PHE A 130 -20.82 6.50 9.01
CA PHE A 130 -20.00 7.58 9.53
C PHE A 130 -20.52 8.94 9.03
N PRO A 131 -20.25 10.02 9.76
CA PRO A 131 -20.62 11.37 9.32
C PRO A 131 -19.95 11.73 7.98
N THR A 132 -20.71 12.28 7.04
CA THR A 132 -20.21 12.80 5.77
C THR A 132 -20.87 14.13 5.44
N THR A 133 -20.14 15.01 4.74
CA THR A 133 -20.67 16.29 4.23
C THR A 133 -21.45 16.10 2.93
N LEU A 134 -21.38 14.91 2.32
CA LEU A 134 -22.05 14.61 1.06
C LEU A 134 -23.54 14.34 1.28
N PRO A 135 -24.43 14.90 0.45
CA PRO A 135 -25.86 14.71 0.62
C PRO A 135 -26.28 13.26 0.32
N VAL A 136 -27.38 12.84 0.95
CA VAL A 136 -28.15 11.68 0.51
C VAL A 136 -29.10 12.16 -0.59
N LEU A 137 -29.02 11.53 -1.76
CA LEU A 137 -29.85 11.87 -2.90
C LEU A 137 -31.27 11.33 -2.70
N ASP A 138 -32.24 12.00 -3.32
CA ASP A 138 -33.64 11.53 -3.37
C ASP A 138 -33.76 10.33 -4.32
N LYS A 139 -33.31 9.16 -3.83
CA LYS A 139 -33.12 7.90 -4.56
C LYS A 139 -33.39 6.72 -3.61
N PRO A 140 -33.86 5.56 -4.12
CA PRO A 140 -34.00 4.37 -3.30
C PRO A 140 -32.67 4.00 -2.62
N LEU A 141 -32.76 3.65 -1.33
CA LEU A 141 -31.58 3.36 -0.52
C LEU A 141 -31.24 1.88 -0.54
N VAL A 142 -29.96 1.57 -0.76
CA VAL A 142 -29.40 0.25 -0.48
C VAL A 142 -29.05 0.17 1.00
N PRO A 143 -29.52 -0.88 1.71
CA PRO A 143 -29.14 -1.14 3.10
C PRO A 143 -27.61 -1.25 3.27
N TRP A 144 -27.08 -0.67 4.35
CA TRP A 144 -25.64 -0.63 4.62
C TRP A 144 -25.03 -2.03 4.75
N ASP A 145 -25.73 -2.97 5.35
CA ASP A 145 -25.31 -4.37 5.53
C ASP A 145 -24.95 -5.05 4.20
N LEU A 146 -25.68 -4.78 3.11
CA LEU A 146 -25.34 -5.31 1.78
C LEU A 146 -24.06 -4.68 1.22
N ILE A 147 -23.87 -3.37 1.44
CA ILE A 147 -22.64 -2.68 1.04
C ILE A 147 -21.45 -3.17 1.87
N ASP A 148 -21.64 -3.34 3.17
CA ASP A 148 -20.65 -3.83 4.13
C ASP A 148 -20.18 -5.24 3.77
N GLU A 149 -21.12 -6.15 3.50
CA GLU A 149 -20.82 -7.52 3.10
C GLU A 149 -20.00 -7.56 1.80
N ALA A 150 -20.38 -6.74 0.81
CA ALA A 150 -19.66 -6.67 -0.47
C ALA A 150 -18.23 -6.10 -0.31
N ILE A 151 -18.04 -5.10 0.55
CA ILE A 151 -16.71 -4.58 0.90
C ILE A 151 -15.89 -5.65 1.64
N GLU A 152 -16.47 -6.30 2.64
CA GLU A 152 -15.81 -7.33 3.45
C GLU A 152 -15.37 -8.54 2.61
N ALA A 153 -16.18 -8.95 1.64
CA ALA A 153 -15.84 -10.04 0.71
C ALA A 153 -14.57 -9.74 -0.11
N ARG A 154 -14.24 -8.46 -0.34
CA ARG A 154 -13.02 -8.02 -1.03
C ARG A 154 -11.86 -7.85 -0.07
N LEU A 155 -12.10 -7.26 1.09
CA LEU A 155 -11.04 -6.92 2.04
C LEU A 155 -10.56 -8.09 2.90
N ARG A 156 -11.35 -9.15 3.08
CA ARG A 156 -10.97 -10.29 3.93
C ARG A 156 -9.73 -11.03 3.40
N PRO A 157 -9.65 -11.43 2.12
CA PRO A 157 -8.44 -12.02 1.56
C PRO A 157 -7.23 -11.08 1.66
N PHE A 158 -7.43 -9.80 1.35
CA PHE A 158 -6.39 -8.78 1.46
C PHE A 158 -5.80 -8.68 2.87
N ALA A 159 -6.66 -8.57 3.89
CA ALA A 159 -6.24 -8.47 5.28
C ALA A 159 -5.51 -9.72 5.77
N ALA A 160 -5.93 -10.92 5.32
CA ALA A 160 -5.20 -12.15 5.60
C ALA A 160 -3.79 -12.09 4.98
N GLY A 161 -3.65 -11.65 3.72
CA GLY A 161 -2.36 -11.44 3.09
C GLY A 161 -1.46 -10.45 3.85
N LEU A 162 -2.02 -9.32 4.31
CA LEU A 162 -1.30 -8.35 5.15
C LEU A 162 -0.80 -8.99 6.45
N GLU A 163 -1.63 -9.79 7.12
CA GLU A 163 -1.25 -10.48 8.35
C GLU A 163 -0.08 -11.45 8.09
N HIS A 164 -0.11 -12.18 6.98
CA HIS A 164 0.99 -13.06 6.57
C HIS A 164 2.30 -12.28 6.31
N LEU A 165 2.24 -11.11 5.66
CA LEU A 165 3.41 -10.23 5.49
C LEU A 165 3.97 -9.76 6.84
N VAL A 166 3.09 -9.32 7.75
CA VAL A 166 3.47 -8.89 9.09
C VAL A 166 4.13 -10.02 9.87
N ARG A 167 3.61 -11.26 9.79
CA ARG A 167 4.20 -12.45 10.41
C ARG A 167 5.55 -12.83 9.79
N ALA A 168 5.71 -12.62 8.48
CA ALA A 168 6.99 -12.79 7.77
C ALA A 168 8.03 -11.70 8.08
N GLY A 169 7.68 -10.69 8.89
CA GLY A 169 8.58 -9.64 9.36
C GLY A 169 8.63 -8.39 8.49
N PHE A 170 7.73 -8.26 7.49
CA PHE A 170 7.51 -7.01 6.78
C PHE A 170 6.68 -6.06 7.64
N LYS A 171 7.36 -5.30 8.51
CA LYS A 171 6.71 -4.38 9.47
C LYS A 171 6.49 -2.97 8.92
N ARG A 172 7.04 -2.65 7.75
CA ARG A 172 6.92 -1.34 7.08
C ARG A 172 6.11 -1.47 5.79
N VAL A 173 4.96 -2.13 5.93
CA VAL A 173 3.96 -2.26 4.88
C VAL A 173 2.93 -1.16 5.07
N TYR A 174 2.73 -0.40 4.01
CA TYR A 174 1.80 0.70 3.90
C TYR A 174 0.71 0.31 2.91
N VAL A 175 -0.51 0.75 3.18
CA VAL A 175 -1.62 0.56 2.25
C VAL A 175 -2.10 1.92 1.78
N GLN A 176 -2.12 2.14 0.47
CA GLN A 176 -2.67 3.38 -0.07
C GLN A 176 -4.20 3.37 0.04
N SER A 177 -4.80 4.46 0.52
CA SER A 177 -6.24 4.67 0.38
C SER A 177 -6.63 4.71 -1.11
N ILE A 178 -7.84 4.25 -1.43
CA ILE A 178 -8.42 4.52 -2.76
C ILE A 178 -8.61 6.03 -2.87
N VAL A 179 -8.12 6.61 -3.96
CA VAL A 179 -8.18 8.06 -4.18
C VAL A 179 -9.61 8.54 -4.43
N PRO A 180 -9.95 9.82 -4.14
CA PRO A 180 -11.27 10.35 -4.41
C PRO A 180 -11.65 10.20 -5.90
N PRO A 181 -12.88 9.80 -6.23
CA PRO A 181 -13.27 9.52 -7.60
C PRO A 181 -13.41 10.80 -8.44
N SER A 182 -13.24 10.67 -9.75
CA SER A 182 -13.39 11.79 -10.69
C SER A 182 -14.79 12.41 -10.66
N ARG A 183 -14.83 13.73 -10.82
CA ARG A 183 -16.05 14.54 -10.96
C ARG A 183 -16.64 14.49 -12.37
N GLN A 184 -15.92 13.92 -13.34
CA GLN A 184 -16.35 13.86 -14.74
C GLN A 184 -17.37 12.74 -14.95
N GLU A 185 -18.65 13.06 -14.75
CA GLU A 185 -19.74 12.08 -14.88
C GLU A 185 -19.78 11.41 -16.25
N ALA A 186 -19.58 12.16 -17.34
CA ALA A 186 -19.59 11.62 -18.69
C ALA A 186 -18.48 10.58 -18.91
N ARG A 187 -17.27 10.86 -18.43
CA ARG A 187 -16.12 9.97 -18.53
C ARG A 187 -16.33 8.70 -17.71
N VAL A 188 -16.88 8.85 -16.51
CA VAL A 188 -17.14 7.71 -15.64
C VAL A 188 -18.23 6.82 -16.22
N LYS A 189 -19.29 7.42 -16.79
CA LYS A 189 -20.33 6.69 -17.51
C LYS A 189 -19.77 5.90 -18.70
N GLU A 190 -18.82 6.48 -19.44
CA GLU A 190 -18.13 5.77 -20.53
C GLU A 190 -17.33 4.56 -20.02
N LEU A 191 -16.64 4.70 -18.88
CA LEU A 191 -15.83 3.64 -18.28
C LEU A 191 -16.66 2.52 -17.61
N GLN A 192 -17.85 2.86 -17.11
CA GLN A 192 -18.71 1.96 -16.32
C GLN A 192 -19.89 1.39 -17.11
N SER A 193 -20.28 2.03 -18.22
CA SER A 193 -21.48 1.73 -19.01
C SER A 193 -22.81 1.97 -18.28
N TYR A 194 -22.81 2.66 -17.14
CA TYR A 194 -24.00 3.06 -16.38
C TYR A 194 -23.77 4.38 -15.65
N GLU A 195 -24.85 5.00 -15.15
CA GLU A 195 -24.77 6.24 -14.37
C GLU A 195 -24.62 5.95 -12.88
N CYS A 196 -23.61 6.55 -12.25
CA CYS A 196 -23.46 6.57 -10.80
C CYS A 196 -22.98 7.96 -10.37
N PRO A 197 -23.83 8.77 -9.69
CA PRO A 197 -23.47 10.15 -9.33
C PRO A 197 -22.20 10.23 -8.50
N VAL A 198 -21.39 11.28 -8.71
CA VAL A 198 -20.13 11.51 -8.00
C VAL A 198 -20.30 11.50 -6.48
N THR A 199 -21.43 11.98 -5.95
CA THR A 199 -21.72 11.95 -4.51
C THR A 199 -21.83 10.52 -3.99
N VAL A 200 -22.50 9.63 -4.73
CA VAL A 200 -22.67 8.22 -4.39
C VAL A 200 -21.34 7.48 -4.49
N ARG A 201 -20.59 7.68 -5.59
CA ARG A 201 -19.25 7.09 -5.79
C ARG A 201 -18.29 7.53 -4.69
N THR A 202 -18.30 8.81 -4.34
CA THR A 202 -17.42 9.35 -3.30
C THR A 202 -17.77 8.76 -1.92
N LYS A 203 -19.05 8.70 -1.54
CA LYS A 203 -19.48 8.04 -0.30
C LYS A 203 -19.03 6.58 -0.26
N LEU A 204 -19.14 5.87 -1.38
CA LEU A 204 -18.75 4.47 -1.47
C LEU A 204 -17.23 4.29 -1.30
N VAL A 205 -16.41 5.12 -1.95
CA VAL A 205 -14.96 5.10 -1.77
C VAL A 205 -14.57 5.45 -0.32
N GLN A 206 -15.22 6.45 0.29
CA GLN A 206 -15.02 6.78 1.70
C GLN A 206 -15.36 5.59 2.61
N ALA A 207 -16.44 4.88 2.32
CA ALA A 207 -16.86 3.71 3.09
C ALA A 207 -15.89 2.54 2.96
N TYR A 208 -15.39 2.30 1.75
CA TYR A 208 -14.35 1.31 1.50
C TYR A 208 -13.05 1.66 2.27
N ASN A 209 -12.58 2.91 2.17
CA ASN A 209 -11.40 3.38 2.88
C ASN A 209 -11.56 3.34 4.41
N TRP A 210 -12.76 3.63 4.93
CA TRP A 210 -13.05 3.53 6.36
C TRP A 210 -12.85 2.09 6.89
N LYS A 211 -13.38 1.10 6.15
CA LYS A 211 -13.21 -0.34 6.46
C LYS A 211 -11.78 -0.81 6.27
N LEU A 212 -11.15 -0.41 5.16
CA LEU A 212 -9.75 -0.72 4.87
C LEU A 212 -8.84 -0.19 5.98
N GLY A 213 -8.99 1.08 6.36
CA GLY A 213 -8.21 1.70 7.42
C GLY A 213 -8.38 0.99 8.76
N ALA A 214 -9.59 0.52 9.11
CA ALA A 214 -9.80 -0.27 10.32
C ALA A 214 -9.03 -1.59 10.31
N LYS A 215 -9.04 -2.33 9.18
CA LYS A 215 -8.29 -3.60 9.03
C LYS A 215 -6.79 -3.38 9.07
N VAL A 216 -6.29 -2.37 8.35
CA VAL A 216 -4.87 -2.02 8.31
C VAL A 216 -4.37 -1.66 9.72
N ARG A 217 -5.12 -0.82 10.46
CA ARG A 217 -4.79 -0.48 11.85
C ARG A 217 -4.83 -1.68 12.78
N SER A 218 -5.78 -2.61 12.61
CA SER A 218 -5.85 -3.82 13.46
C SER A 218 -4.62 -4.73 13.35
N LEU A 219 -3.85 -4.59 12.26
CA LEU A 219 -2.61 -5.31 12.02
C LEU A 219 -1.36 -4.50 12.42
N ASN A 220 -1.53 -3.35 13.06
CA ASN A 220 -0.47 -2.37 13.36
C ASN A 220 0.27 -1.91 12.10
N LEU A 221 -0.45 -1.80 10.98
CA LEU A 221 0.04 -1.20 9.74
C LEU A 221 -0.56 0.19 9.55
N VAL A 222 -0.02 0.94 8.58
CA VAL A 222 -0.43 2.30 8.29
C VAL A 222 -1.13 2.38 6.94
N MET A 223 -2.29 3.04 6.93
CA MET A 223 -2.95 3.43 5.70
C MET A 223 -2.50 4.85 5.33
N VAL A 224 -1.90 5.00 4.16
CA VAL A 224 -1.50 6.29 3.59
C VAL A 224 -2.74 6.91 2.99
N ASP A 225 -3.29 7.90 3.70
CA ASP A 225 -4.51 8.60 3.31
C ASP A 225 -4.23 10.11 3.20
N ARG A 226 -4.43 10.63 2.00
CA ARG A 226 -4.26 12.05 1.65
C ARG A 226 -5.57 12.66 1.15
N TRP A 227 -6.72 12.15 1.62
CA TRP A 227 -8.04 12.59 1.19
C TRP A 227 -8.22 14.11 1.28
N ASN A 228 -7.83 14.72 2.39
CA ASN A 228 -7.95 16.16 2.62
C ASN A 228 -7.04 16.98 1.70
N ASP A 229 -5.88 16.44 1.29
CA ASP A 229 -4.98 17.11 0.36
C ASP A 229 -5.50 17.05 -1.08
N LEU A 230 -6.20 15.95 -1.42
CA LEU A 230 -6.73 15.66 -2.75
C LEU A 230 -8.14 16.21 -2.99
N THR A 231 -8.88 16.60 -1.95
CA THR A 231 -10.28 17.05 -2.06
C THR A 231 -10.51 18.51 -1.69
N ALA A 232 -11.59 19.07 -2.24
CA ALA A 232 -12.22 20.32 -1.81
C ALA A 232 -13.73 20.04 -1.69
N ASP A 233 -14.34 20.43 -0.58
CA ASP A 233 -15.74 20.12 -0.25
C ASP A 233 -16.08 18.62 -0.32
N GLY A 234 -15.09 17.77 0.01
CA GLY A 234 -15.22 16.31 -0.02
C GLY A 234 -15.13 15.68 -1.40
N LEU A 235 -14.95 16.45 -2.48
CA LEU A 235 -14.83 15.96 -3.85
C LEU A 235 -13.41 16.17 -4.39
N LEU A 236 -12.99 15.36 -5.36
CA LEU A 236 -11.66 15.46 -5.99
C LEU A 236 -11.41 16.88 -6.53
N ARG A 237 -10.25 17.46 -6.21
CA ARG A 237 -9.84 18.75 -6.77
C ARG A 237 -9.53 18.59 -8.27
N PRO A 238 -9.94 19.54 -9.13
CA PRO A 238 -9.79 19.40 -10.59
C PRO A 238 -8.35 19.15 -11.06
N GLU A 239 -7.34 19.71 -10.39
CA GLU A 239 -5.93 19.53 -10.71
C GLU A 239 -5.39 18.12 -10.43
N PHE A 240 -6.15 17.28 -9.72
CA PHE A 240 -5.83 15.88 -9.47
C PHE A 240 -6.70 14.90 -10.27
N ASP A 241 -7.59 15.40 -11.14
CA ASP A 241 -8.33 14.57 -12.08
C ASP A 241 -7.48 14.34 -13.34
N PHE A 242 -7.13 13.08 -13.62
CA PHE A 242 -6.25 12.73 -14.73
C PHE A 242 -6.99 12.05 -15.89
N ASP A 243 -7.57 10.87 -15.64
CA ASP A 243 -8.21 10.05 -16.68
C ASP A 243 -9.58 9.47 -16.28
N GLY A 244 -10.13 9.99 -15.17
CA GLY A 244 -11.38 9.51 -14.58
C GLY A 244 -11.21 8.55 -13.40
N VAL A 245 -10.01 7.97 -13.21
CA VAL A 245 -9.76 6.94 -12.20
C VAL A 245 -8.48 7.22 -11.39
N HIS A 246 -7.42 7.65 -12.06
CA HIS A 246 -6.10 7.84 -11.44
C HIS A 246 -5.85 9.29 -11.04
N VAL A 247 -4.97 9.47 -10.05
CA VAL A 247 -4.35 10.77 -9.77
C VAL A 247 -3.11 10.97 -10.65
N PRO A 248 -2.77 12.21 -11.03
CA PRO A 248 -1.54 12.49 -11.76
C PRO A 248 -0.30 12.29 -10.86
N PRO A 249 0.93 12.28 -11.42
CA PRO A 249 2.17 12.13 -10.64
C PRO A 249 2.30 13.09 -9.46
N LYS A 250 1.73 14.31 -9.55
CA LYS A 250 1.69 15.27 -8.44
C LYS A 250 0.86 14.76 -7.25
N GLY A 251 -0.28 14.13 -7.50
CA GLY A 251 -1.12 13.54 -6.46
C GLY A 251 -0.48 12.27 -5.87
N ALA A 252 0.11 11.44 -6.73
CA ALA A 252 0.89 10.28 -6.30
C ALA A 252 2.06 10.68 -5.38
N ARG A 253 2.76 11.77 -5.70
CA ARG A 253 3.81 12.32 -4.84
C ARG A 253 3.31 12.66 -3.43
N LEU A 254 2.11 13.24 -3.27
CA LEU A 254 1.56 13.55 -1.94
C LEU A 254 1.33 12.28 -1.10
N LEU A 255 0.86 11.21 -1.73
CA LEU A 255 0.69 9.90 -1.09
C LEU A 255 2.06 9.34 -0.67
N LEU A 256 3.04 9.36 -1.57
CA LEU A 256 4.39 8.89 -1.25
C LEU A 256 5.06 9.73 -0.14
N GLU A 257 4.87 11.04 -0.14
CA GLU A 257 5.31 11.92 0.96
C GLU A 257 4.62 11.59 2.28
N GLY A 258 3.35 11.17 2.27
CA GLY A 258 2.65 10.64 3.46
C GLY A 258 3.26 9.37 4.03
N LEU A 259 3.66 8.44 3.16
CA LEU A 259 4.41 7.27 3.58
C LEU A 259 5.74 7.66 4.21
N ILE A 260 6.49 8.56 3.58
CA ILE A 260 7.81 9.00 4.07
C ILE A 260 7.70 9.74 5.41
N ASP A 261 6.70 10.62 5.57
CA ASP A 261 6.43 11.34 6.81
C ASP A 261 6.23 10.35 7.98
N ASP A 262 5.34 9.36 7.83
CA ASP A 262 5.12 8.33 8.85
C ASP A 262 6.37 7.46 9.11
N ALA A 263 7.05 7.05 8.04
CA ALA A 263 8.25 6.23 8.12
C ALA A 263 9.38 6.90 8.91
N ILE A 264 9.40 8.23 8.91
CA ILE A 264 10.35 9.06 9.63
C ILE A 264 9.97 9.22 11.10
N ASP A 265 8.69 9.40 11.40
CA ASP A 265 8.19 9.54 12.77
C ASP A 265 8.23 8.20 13.54
N SER A 266 8.06 7.08 12.84
CA SER A 266 8.07 5.72 13.40
C SER A 266 9.46 5.09 13.57
N ARG A 267 10.55 5.85 13.33
CA ARG A 267 11.94 5.34 13.30
C ARG A 267 12.38 4.56 14.55
N GLY A 268 11.85 4.90 15.73
CA GLY A 268 12.19 4.23 17.00
C GLY A 268 11.58 2.83 17.18
N LEU A 269 10.55 2.49 16.40
CA LEU A 269 9.79 1.24 16.57
C LEU A 269 10.26 0.10 15.66
N VAL A 270 11.19 0.38 14.74
CA VAL A 270 11.57 -0.56 13.66
C VAL A 270 13.09 -0.82 13.66
N ALA A 271 13.65 -1.12 14.83
CA ALA A 271 15.02 -1.58 14.94
C ALA A 271 15.14 -3.05 14.49
N ASN A 272 16.11 -3.35 13.61
CA ASN A 272 16.44 -4.72 13.23
C ASN A 272 17.35 -5.35 14.31
N HIS A 273 16.77 -5.60 15.51
CA HIS A 273 17.50 -6.07 16.70
C HIS A 273 18.39 -7.30 16.43
N PRO A 274 17.97 -8.33 15.68
CA PRO A 274 18.82 -9.48 15.37
C PRO A 274 20.11 -9.09 14.61
N ARG A 275 20.04 -8.12 13.70
CA ARG A 275 21.23 -7.65 12.98
C ARG A 275 22.10 -6.72 13.82
N TYR A 276 21.51 -5.90 14.69
CA TYR A 276 22.31 -5.10 15.63
C TYR A 276 23.14 -5.99 16.54
N GLU A 277 22.57 -7.10 17.02
CA GLU A 277 23.31 -8.10 17.78
C GLU A 277 24.47 -8.70 16.99
N LEU A 278 24.27 -8.97 15.70
CA LEU A 278 25.30 -9.42 14.76
C LEU A 278 26.43 -8.38 14.60
N TYR A 279 26.08 -7.09 14.46
CA TYR A 279 27.05 -5.99 14.46
C TYR A 279 27.81 -5.84 15.79
N TYR A 280 27.13 -6.00 16.92
CA TYR A 280 27.77 -6.00 18.24
C TYR A 280 28.75 -7.17 18.37
N GLN A 281 28.38 -8.36 17.90
CA GLN A 281 29.28 -9.52 17.87
C GLN A 281 30.52 -9.23 17.03
N MET A 282 30.36 -8.66 15.82
CA MET A 282 31.50 -8.22 14.99
C MET A 282 32.39 -7.21 15.70
N ALA A 283 31.78 -6.18 16.31
CA ALA A 283 32.51 -5.13 17.03
C ALA A 283 33.27 -5.67 18.25
N CYS A 284 32.76 -6.74 18.87
CA CYS A 284 33.42 -7.47 19.94
C CYS A 284 34.46 -8.50 19.45
N GLY A 285 34.77 -8.55 18.15
CA GLY A 285 35.73 -9.49 17.56
C GLY A 285 35.23 -10.94 17.50
N LEU A 286 33.92 -11.16 17.70
CA LEU A 286 33.28 -12.46 17.56
C LEU A 286 32.91 -12.70 16.09
N ASN A 287 32.99 -13.96 15.65
CA ASN A 287 32.43 -14.32 14.36
C ASN A 287 30.91 -14.26 14.46
N PRO A 288 30.25 -13.32 13.76
CA PRO A 288 28.84 -13.05 13.95
C PRO A 288 27.94 -14.06 13.19
N PHE A 289 28.57 -14.93 12.40
CA PHE A 289 27.96 -16.00 11.60
C PHE A 289 28.27 -17.39 12.16
N GLN A 290 28.99 -17.49 13.28
CA GLN A 290 29.11 -18.75 14.00
C GLN A 290 27.73 -19.12 14.57
N ALA A 291 27.22 -20.30 14.20
CA ALA A 291 26.00 -20.83 14.77
C ALA A 291 26.08 -20.75 16.30
N ALA A 292 25.12 -20.07 16.93
CA ALA A 292 24.97 -20.11 18.38
C ALA A 292 25.02 -21.58 18.77
N LYS A 293 26.03 -21.98 19.54
CA LYS A 293 26.11 -23.35 20.06
C LYS A 293 24.74 -23.64 20.66
N SER A 294 24.06 -24.62 20.09
CA SER A 294 22.81 -25.13 20.62
C SER A 294 23.06 -25.43 22.09
N ASN A 295 22.50 -24.65 23.00
CA ASN A 295 22.38 -25.08 24.38
C ASN A 295 21.31 -26.17 24.38
N ALA A 296 21.76 -27.38 24.03
CA ALA A 296 21.08 -28.60 24.40
C ALA A 296 21.31 -28.82 25.89
N THR A 297 20.33 -28.44 26.69
CA THR A 297 19.97 -29.05 27.98
C THR A 297 18.49 -28.84 28.19
#